data_AF-A0A914R015-F1
#
_entry.id   AF-A0A914R015-F1
#
_cell.length_a   1.000
_cell.length_b   1.000
_cell.length_c   1.000
_cell.angle_alpha   90.00
_cell.angle_beta   90.00
_cell.angle_gamma   90.00
#
_symmetry.space_group_name_H-M   'P 1'
#
loop_
_entity.id
_entity.type
_entity.pdbx_description
1 polymer ?
#
loop_
_entity_poly.entity_id
_entity_poly.type
_entity_poly.pdbx_seq_one_letter_code
_entity_poly.pdbx_strand_id
1 'polypeptide(L)'
;MPAVPALNLALVDVRDVAKAHILAMTNRNSDGERILVTATPSFWFSDISKTLAKEFRPQGYWLPWLQAPYFVLYIYSIFDDQAAAILDRVNRQVNFDNSKAKKLLGLEFRDPRDSLIDMAYSMIERGILPKKFGYKERSL
;
A
#
# COMPACT_ATOMS: atom_id res chain seq x y z
N MET A 1 -0.84 8.85 -14.26
CA MET A 1 -0.89 7.70 -15.19
C MET A 1 -2.35 7.29 -15.39
N PRO A 2 -2.81 7.04 -16.63
CA PRO A 2 -4.19 6.71 -16.94
C PRO A 2 -4.61 5.29 -16.49
N ALA A 3 -3.65 4.41 -16.28
CA ALA A 3 -3.84 3.01 -15.90
C ALA A 3 -2.91 2.64 -14.73
N VAL A 4 -3.28 1.58 -14.01
CA VAL A 4 -2.49 0.97 -12.93
C VAL A 4 -1.84 -0.33 -13.41
N PRO A 5 -0.62 -0.65 -12.95
CA PRO A 5 0.01 -1.92 -13.30
C PRO A 5 -0.61 -3.09 -12.53
N ALA A 6 -0.53 -4.28 -13.09
CA ALA A 6 -0.97 -5.52 -12.46
C ALA A 6 0.04 -6.01 -11.41
N LEU A 7 0.28 -5.21 -10.36
CA LEU A 7 1.23 -5.53 -9.30
C LEU A 7 0.51 -5.91 -8.02
N ASN A 8 1.03 -6.94 -7.34
CA ASN A 8 0.60 -7.34 -6.02
C ASN A 8 1.68 -6.96 -4.99
N LEU A 9 1.25 -6.30 -3.91
CA LEU A 9 2.11 -5.61 -2.95
C LEU A 9 1.77 -6.03 -1.51
N ALA A 10 2.82 -6.16 -0.69
CA ALA A 10 2.68 -6.13 0.76
C ALA A 10 2.43 -4.68 1.20
N LEU A 11 1.48 -4.48 2.11
CA LEU A 11 1.19 -3.20 2.73
C LEU A 11 1.17 -3.35 4.25
N VAL A 12 1.64 -2.32 4.94
CA VAL A 12 1.63 -2.26 6.40
C VAL A 12 1.56 -0.81 6.86
N ASP A 13 0.85 -0.57 7.95
CA ASP A 13 0.85 0.73 8.63
C ASP A 13 2.19 0.93 9.36
N VAL A 14 2.81 2.09 9.17
CA VAL A 14 4.07 2.45 9.83
C VAL A 14 3.98 2.42 11.36
N ARG A 15 2.78 2.64 11.94
CA ARG A 15 2.52 2.52 13.38
C ARG A 15 2.67 1.08 13.85
N ASP A 16 2.25 0.11 13.05
CA ASP A 16 2.39 -1.30 13.38
C ASP A 16 3.86 -1.74 13.25
N VAL A 17 4.60 -1.18 12.29
CA VAL A 17 6.05 -1.38 12.15
C VAL A 17 6.80 -0.81 13.36
N ALA A 18 6.49 0.41 13.78
CA ALA A 18 7.09 1.01 14.97
C ALA A 18 6.79 0.18 16.23
N LYS A 19 5.54 -0.27 16.40
CA LYS A 19 5.14 -1.17 17.48
C LYS A 19 5.92 -2.49 17.42
N ALA A 20 6.10 -3.07 16.24
CA ALA A 20 6.88 -4.28 16.04
C ALA A 20 8.33 -4.13 16.51
N HIS A 21 8.97 -3.01 16.16
CA HIS A 21 10.35 -2.73 16.59
C HIS A 21 10.47 -2.64 18.12
N ILE A 22 9.57 -1.91 18.79
CA ILE A 22 9.58 -1.79 20.25
C ILE A 22 9.37 -3.15 20.91
N LEU A 23 8.40 -3.92 20.43
CA LEU A 23 8.10 -5.24 21.00
C LEU A 23 9.25 -6.21 20.83
N ALA A 24 9.92 -6.21 19.67
CA ALA A 24 11.09 -7.02 19.43
C ALA A 24 12.25 -6.66 20.39
N MET A 25 12.51 -5.36 20.61
CA MET A 25 13.55 -4.91 21.56
C MET A 25 13.29 -5.36 23.00
N THR A 26 12.02 -5.54 23.38
CA THR A 26 11.63 -5.93 24.75
C THR A 26 11.37 -7.42 24.94
N ASN A 27 11.35 -8.22 23.87
CA ASN A 27 11.02 -9.64 23.92
C ASN A 27 12.21 -10.50 23.47
N ARG A 28 12.88 -11.14 24.44
CA ARG A 28 14.00 -12.06 24.18
C ARG A 28 13.64 -13.23 23.27
N ASN A 29 12.37 -13.63 23.20
CA ASN A 29 11.92 -14.69 22.28
C ASN A 29 11.97 -14.26 20.81
N SER A 30 12.26 -12.98 20.52
CA SER A 30 12.48 -12.48 19.17
C SER A 30 13.96 -12.40 18.77
N ASP A 31 14.88 -12.72 19.68
CA ASP A 31 16.32 -12.69 19.40
C ASP A 31 16.69 -13.72 18.32
N GLY A 32 17.40 -13.26 17.28
CA GLY A 32 17.77 -14.10 16.13
C GLY A 32 16.64 -14.42 15.15
N GLU A 33 15.41 -13.98 15.42
CA GLU A 33 14.27 -14.25 14.57
C GLU A 33 14.15 -13.27 13.39
N ARG A 34 13.75 -13.81 12.24
CA ARG A 34 13.37 -13.01 11.06
C ARG A 34 11.85 -12.89 11.03
N ILE A 35 11.35 -11.71 11.37
CA ILE A 35 9.91 -11.45 11.54
C ILE A 35 9.42 -10.57 10.39
N LEU A 36 8.47 -11.09 9.60
CA LEU A 36 7.87 -10.36 8.49
C LEU A 36 6.70 -9.51 9.01
N VAL A 37 6.82 -8.19 8.88
CA VAL A 37 5.82 -7.23 9.37
C VAL A 37 5.02 -6.71 8.18
N THR A 38 3.94 -7.42 7.84
CA THR A 38 2.98 -7.01 6.79
C THR A 38 1.57 -7.38 7.19
N ALA A 39 0.60 -6.57 6.79
CA ALA A 39 -0.79 -6.99 6.78
C ALA A 39 -0.99 -8.07 5.70
N THR A 40 -1.92 -8.98 5.97
CA THR A 40 -2.31 -10.06 5.05
C THR A 40 -3.84 -10.03 4.89
N PRO A 41 -4.39 -10.31 3.70
CA PRO A 41 -3.70 -10.66 2.45
C PRO A 41 -2.95 -9.48 1.81
N SER A 42 -2.16 -9.76 0.78
CA SER A 42 -1.54 -8.75 -0.08
C SER A 42 -2.57 -8.03 -0.95
N PHE A 43 -2.19 -6.86 -1.46
CA PHE A 43 -3.08 -5.97 -2.21
C PHE A 43 -2.64 -5.86 -3.65
N TRP A 44 -3.58 -5.93 -4.59
CA TRP A 44 -3.29 -5.46 -5.93
C TRP A 44 -3.22 -3.93 -5.96
N PHE A 45 -2.41 -3.38 -6.87
CA PHE A 45 -2.37 -1.93 -7.08
C PHE A 45 -3.76 -1.37 -7.44
N SER A 46 -4.57 -2.18 -8.12
CA SER A 46 -5.97 -1.85 -8.39
C SER A 46 -6.84 -1.76 -7.13
N ASP A 47 -6.54 -2.51 -6.07
CA ASP A 47 -7.25 -2.41 -4.78
C ASP A 47 -6.92 -1.10 -4.06
N ILE A 48 -5.66 -0.65 -4.15
CA ILE A 48 -5.24 0.67 -3.67
C ILE A 48 -6.03 1.76 -4.39
N SER A 49 -6.04 1.71 -5.73
CA SER A 49 -6.76 2.71 -6.53
C SER A 49 -8.26 2.70 -6.26
N LYS A 50 -8.89 1.53 -6.13
CA LYS A 50 -10.31 1.40 -5.79
C LYS A 50 -10.62 1.97 -4.40
N THR A 51 -9.76 1.70 -3.42
CA THR A 51 -9.90 2.20 -2.05
C THR A 51 -9.91 3.73 -2.04
N LEU A 52 -8.90 4.34 -2.67
CA LEU A 52 -8.82 5.79 -2.77
C LEU A 52 -9.96 6.36 -3.65
N ALA A 53 -10.35 5.66 -4.70
CA ALA A 53 -11.42 6.10 -5.60
C ALA A 53 -12.77 6.17 -4.89
N LYS A 54 -13.06 5.20 -4.01
CA LYS A 54 -14.29 5.19 -3.21
C LYS A 54 -14.41 6.44 -2.34
N GLU A 55 -13.30 6.88 -1.77
CA GLU A 55 -13.26 8.03 -0.85
C GLU A 55 -13.21 9.39 -1.59
N PHE A 56 -12.35 9.49 -2.60
CA PHE A 56 -11.96 10.79 -3.17
C PHE A 56 -12.64 11.12 -4.50
N ARG A 57 -13.21 10.15 -5.24
CA ARG A 57 -13.98 10.47 -6.46
C ARG A 57 -15.19 11.37 -6.17
N PRO A 58 -16.00 11.12 -5.11
CA PRO A 58 -17.09 12.02 -4.74
C PRO A 58 -16.63 13.44 -4.39
N GLN A 59 -15.35 13.60 -4.05
CA GLN A 59 -14.73 14.88 -3.71
C GLN A 59 -14.08 15.58 -4.91
N GLY A 60 -14.21 15.02 -6.12
CA GLY A 60 -13.70 15.61 -7.37
C GLY A 60 -12.27 15.21 -7.74
N TYR A 61 -11.72 14.17 -7.13
CA TYR A 61 -10.42 13.62 -7.53
C TYR A 61 -10.59 12.55 -8.61
N TRP A 62 -9.69 12.59 -9.60
CA TRP A 62 -9.63 11.57 -10.64
C TRP A 62 -8.65 10.47 -10.23
N LEU A 63 -9.08 9.21 -10.32
CA LEU A 63 -8.26 8.05 -10.01
C LEU A 63 -8.35 6.98 -11.12
N PRO A 64 -7.22 6.39 -11.52
CA PRO A 64 -7.17 5.41 -12.61
C PRO A 64 -7.88 4.11 -12.22
N TRP A 65 -8.72 3.56 -13.09
CA TRP A 65 -9.35 2.25 -12.87
C TRP A 65 -8.96 1.19 -13.90
N LEU A 66 -8.35 1.58 -15.03
CA LEU A 66 -7.88 0.64 -16.02
C LEU A 66 -6.63 -0.07 -15.52
N GLN A 67 -6.58 -1.38 -15.70
CA GLN A 67 -5.37 -2.16 -15.53
C GLN A 67 -4.61 -2.19 -16.85
N ALA A 68 -3.32 -1.83 -16.81
CA ALA A 68 -2.47 -1.84 -17.99
C ALA A 68 -2.18 -3.29 -18.43
N PRO A 69 -2.45 -3.67 -19.70
CA PRO A 69 -2.03 -4.96 -20.24
C PRO A 69 -0.50 -5.11 -20.21
N TYR A 70 -0.03 -6.36 -20.06
CA TYR A 70 1.42 -6.64 -19.97
C TYR A 70 2.21 -6.07 -21.16
N PHE A 71 1.69 -6.21 -22.39
CA PHE A 71 2.36 -5.71 -23.59
C PHE A 71 2.61 -4.18 -23.55
N VAL A 72 1.66 -3.42 -23.01
CA VAL A 72 1.81 -1.96 -22.86
C VAL A 72 2.89 -1.63 -21.83
N LEU A 73 2.93 -2.36 -20.71
CA LEU A 73 3.97 -2.20 -19.69
C LEU A 73 5.35 -2.62 -20.21
N TYR A 74 5.41 -3.67 -21.02
CA TYR A 74 6.64 -4.12 -21.66
C TYR A 74 7.23 -3.05 -22.57
N ILE A 75 6.42 -2.45 -23.46
CA ILE A 75 6.89 -1.35 -24.31
C ILE A 75 7.32 -0.15 -23.45
N TYR A 76 6.54 0.21 -22.43
CA TYR A 76 6.86 1.33 -21.55
C TYR A 76 8.18 1.12 -20.79
N SER A 77 8.51 -0.12 -20.44
CA SER A 77 9.76 -0.46 -19.75
C SER A 77 11.04 -0.15 -20.53
N ILE A 78 10.96 0.02 -21.85
CA ILE A 78 12.10 0.41 -22.67
C ILE A 78 12.50 1.88 -22.41
N PHE A 79 11.56 2.70 -21.94
CA PHE A 79 11.72 4.14 -21.75
C PHE A 79 11.81 4.55 -20.26
N ASP A 80 11.50 3.64 -19.34
CA ASP A 80 11.37 3.93 -17.91
C ASP A 80 11.96 2.79 -17.07
N ASP A 81 13.08 3.08 -16.39
CA ASP A 81 13.82 2.10 -15.58
C ASP A 81 12.99 1.56 -14.41
N GLN A 82 12.07 2.35 -13.85
CA GLN A 82 11.20 1.89 -12.76
C GLN A 82 10.18 0.90 -13.28
N ALA A 83 9.65 1.11 -14.49
CA ALA A 83 8.79 0.15 -15.17
C ALA A 83 9.53 -1.14 -15.54
N ALA A 84 10.79 -1.05 -15.98
CA ALA A 84 11.63 -2.23 -16.21
C ALA A 84 11.84 -3.05 -14.93
N ALA A 85 12.10 -2.38 -13.80
CA ALA A 85 12.35 -3.03 -12.51
C ALA A 85 11.14 -3.79 -11.92
N ILE A 86 9.91 -3.51 -12.39
CA ILE A 86 8.70 -4.18 -11.92
C ILE A 86 8.17 -5.23 -12.89
N LEU A 87 8.74 -5.32 -14.10
CA LEU A 87 8.17 -6.09 -15.22
C LEU A 87 8.08 -7.59 -14.93
N ASP A 88 9.08 -8.14 -14.22
CA ASP A 88 9.15 -9.54 -13.79
C ASP A 88 8.09 -9.91 -12.74
N ARG A 89 7.58 -8.90 -12.00
CA ARG A 89 6.56 -9.03 -10.95
C ARG A 89 5.13 -8.82 -11.46
N VAL A 90 4.95 -8.32 -12.69
CA VAL A 90 3.62 -8.07 -13.26
C VAL A 90 2.82 -9.38 -13.37
N ASN A 91 1.53 -9.32 -13.03
CA ASN A 91 0.58 -10.44 -12.99
C ASN A 91 0.98 -11.58 -12.04
N ARG A 92 1.92 -11.35 -11.11
CA ARG A 92 2.26 -12.32 -10.07
C ARG A 92 1.64 -11.92 -8.75
N GLN A 93 0.88 -12.85 -8.16
CA GLN A 93 0.40 -12.69 -6.79
C GLN A 93 1.50 -13.10 -5.82
N VAL A 94 1.75 -12.26 -4.81
CA VAL A 94 2.71 -12.57 -3.74
C VAL A 94 1.91 -12.78 -2.47
N ASN A 95 2.07 -13.94 -1.84
CA ASN A 95 1.44 -14.24 -0.57
C ASN A 95 2.47 -14.17 0.54
N PHE A 96 2.07 -13.61 1.69
CA PHE A 96 2.93 -13.44 2.85
C PHE A 96 2.33 -14.15 4.05
N ASP A 97 3.19 -14.69 4.90
CA ASP A 97 2.79 -15.24 6.20
C ASP A 97 3.28 -14.33 7.32
N ASN A 98 2.33 -13.72 8.04
CA ASN A 98 2.60 -12.89 9.21
C ASN A 98 2.32 -13.63 10.54
N SER A 99 2.11 -14.95 10.51
CA SER A 99 1.83 -15.76 11.69
C SER A 99 2.90 -15.63 12.76
N LYS A 100 4.17 -15.54 12.37
CA LYS A 100 5.29 -15.32 13.31
C LYS A 100 5.20 -13.97 14.02
N ALA A 101 4.88 -12.89 13.29
CA ALA A 101 4.70 -11.56 13.87
C ALA A 101 3.54 -11.54 14.89
N LYS A 102 2.44 -12.22 14.56
CA LYS A 102 1.29 -12.37 15.48
C LYS A 102 1.67 -13.19 16.73
N LYS A 103 2.34 -14.32 16.55
CA LYS A 103 2.69 -15.26 17.65
C LYS A 103 3.77 -14.71 18.59
N LEU A 104 4.87 -14.18 18.04
CA LEU A 104 6.00 -13.74 18.85
C LEU A 104 5.82 -12.33 19.40
N LEU A 105 5.21 -11.42 18.62
CA LEU A 105 5.08 -10.02 19.01
C LEU A 105 3.65 -9.67 19.47
N GLY A 106 2.66 -10.57 19.34
CA GLY A 106 1.28 -10.23 19.68
C GLY A 106 0.72 -9.09 18.82
N LEU A 107 1.24 -8.92 17.59
CA LEU A 107 0.82 -7.84 16.70
C LEU A 107 -0.55 -8.13 16.11
N GLU A 108 -1.41 -7.12 16.16
CA GLU A 108 -2.61 -7.01 15.35
C GLU A 108 -2.38 -5.90 14.34
N PHE A 109 -2.57 -6.23 13.06
CA PHE A 109 -2.32 -5.31 11.97
C PHE A 109 -3.56 -4.48 11.69
N ARG A 110 -3.38 -3.17 11.56
CA ARG A 110 -4.38 -2.26 11.03
C ARG A 110 -4.70 -2.61 9.59
N ASP A 111 -5.91 -2.26 9.18
CA ASP A 111 -6.29 -2.37 7.77
C ASP A 111 -5.48 -1.35 6.95
N PRO A 112 -4.68 -1.78 5.97
CA PRO A 112 -3.92 -0.85 5.14
C PRO A 112 -4.79 0.16 4.39
N ARG A 113 -6.07 -0.15 4.16
CA ARG A 113 -7.01 0.77 3.51
C ARG A 113 -7.20 2.07 4.28
N ASP A 114 -7.26 1.98 5.61
CA ASP A 114 -7.39 3.17 6.46
C ASP A 114 -6.14 4.04 6.39
N SER A 115 -4.96 3.40 6.36
CA SER A 115 -3.66 4.07 6.21
C SER A 115 -3.53 4.78 4.86
N LEU A 116 -4.00 4.15 3.78
CA LEU A 116 -4.00 4.76 2.44
C LEU A 116 -4.85 6.02 2.40
N ILE A 117 -6.02 5.99 3.04
CA ILE A 117 -6.93 7.14 3.13
C ILE A 117 -6.30 8.23 4.02
N ASP A 118 -5.75 7.86 5.19
CA ASP A 118 -5.05 8.78 6.11
C ASP A 118 -3.91 9.51 5.39
N MET A 119 -3.11 8.76 4.65
CA MET A 119 -2.00 9.28 3.86
C MET A 119 -2.49 10.27 2.80
N ALA A 120 -3.53 9.94 2.03
CA ALA A 120 -4.05 10.82 0.99
C ALA A 120 -4.60 12.13 1.57
N TYR A 121 -5.34 12.07 2.68
CA TYR A 121 -5.78 13.27 3.40
C TYR A 121 -4.59 14.11 3.88
N SER A 122 -3.59 13.49 4.51
CA SER A 122 -2.37 14.18 4.95
C SER A 122 -1.62 14.85 3.80
N MET A 123 -1.56 14.22 2.62
CA MET A 123 -0.93 14.81 1.43
C MET A 123 -1.70 16.03 0.91
N ILE A 124 -3.04 16.01 0.95
CA ILE A 124 -3.86 17.17 0.56
C ILE A 124 -3.67 18.32 1.56
N GLU A 125 -3.76 18.04 2.87
CA GLU A 125 -3.61 19.08 3.90
C GLU A 125 -2.21 19.69 3.96
N ARG A 126 -1.17 18.92 3.63
CA ARG A 126 0.21 19.41 3.54
C ARG A 126 0.53 20.12 2.23
N GLY A 127 -0.44 20.25 1.32
CA GLY A 127 -0.26 20.90 0.01
C GLY A 127 0.58 20.10 -0.98
N ILE A 128 0.83 18.82 -0.72
CA ILE A 128 1.50 17.91 -1.67
C ILE A 128 0.55 17.57 -2.83
N LEU A 129 -0.75 17.46 -2.54
CA LEU A 129 -1.81 17.30 -3.53
C LEU A 129 -2.74 18.52 -3.52
N PRO A 130 -3.30 18.92 -4.69
CA PRO A 130 -4.16 20.08 -4.76
C PRO A 130 -5.50 19.83 -4.06
N LYS A 131 -5.93 20.79 -3.23
CA LYS A 131 -7.25 20.78 -2.58
C LYS A 131 -8.33 21.10 -3.63
N LYS A 132 -9.18 20.12 -3.94
CA LYS A 132 -10.30 20.30 -4.89
C LYS A 132 -11.47 21.04 -4.22
N PHE A 133 -12.31 21.70 -5.03
CA PHE A 133 -13.50 22.41 -4.54
C PHE A 133 -14.46 21.51 -3.74
N GLY A 134 -14.60 20.24 -4.12
CA GLY A 134 -15.44 19.26 -3.43
C GLY A 134 -14.78 18.54 -2.25
N TYR A 135 -13.57 18.95 -1.85
CA TYR A 135 -12.84 18.32 -0.75
C TYR A 135 -13.57 18.48 0.58
N LYS A 136 -13.58 17.41 1.38
CA LYS A 136 -14.12 17.38 2.73
C LYS A 136 -13.04 16.89 3.68
N GLU A 137 -12.85 17.58 4.79
CA GLU A 137 -11.90 17.12 5.82
C GLU A 137 -12.36 15.78 6.40
N ARG A 138 -11.40 14.91 6.70
CA ARG A 138 -11.68 13.63 7.34
C ARG A 138 -12.21 13.87 8.76
N SER A 139 -13.42 13.39 9.04
CA SER A 139 -13.90 13.32 10.43
C SER A 139 -13.12 12.23 11.17
N LEU A 140 -12.43 12.60 12.25
CA LEU A 140 -11.68 11.69 13.12
C LEU A 140 -12.61 10.80 13.95
#